data_AF-A0A6G1HV56-F1
#
_entry.id   AF-A0A6G1HV56-F1
#
_cell.length_a   1.000
_cell.length_b   1.000
_cell.length_c   1.000
_cell.angle_alpha   90.00
_cell.angle_beta   90.00
_cell.angle_gamma   90.00
#
_symmetry.space_group_name_H-M   'P 1'
#
loop_
_entity.id
_entity.type
_entity.pdbx_description
1 polymer ?
#
loop_
_entity_poly.entity_id
_entity_poly.type
_entity_poly.pdbx_seq_one_letter_code
_entity_poly.pdbx_strand_id
1 'polypeptide(L)'
;MADFRTTSGELVTPKRVIRRLGDFASIRCPAKCAAQIGQAFTDTRSCVVEFEEMIRAKDVERDGRVFSDGCGTISPSLVKKTVAKYPHLKPGQVVIFQTRYKGAKGVVSLDPALEGDVLTIRDSMWKFESDATELEVCGMADKPLPLFLNQQTIKLLEDLGVPHPNFMEVQVEEISVLQKSVSSPVHAALFFEKEIGDQAGFSGLIRRLSGMGLDVSQDRFLGG
;
A
#
# COMPACT_ATOMS: atom_id res chain seq x y z
N MET A 1 -12.07 15.66 22.70
CA MET A 1 -12.52 14.27 22.93
C MET A 1 -13.01 14.18 24.35
N ALA A 2 -14.19 13.58 24.57
CA ALA A 2 -14.72 13.35 25.91
C ALA A 2 -13.99 12.18 26.59
N ASP A 3 -13.98 12.16 27.91
CA ASP A 3 -13.46 11.03 28.68
C ASP A 3 -14.51 9.92 28.78
N PHE A 4 -14.07 8.67 28.72
CA PHE A 4 -14.96 7.50 28.78
C PHE A 4 -14.59 6.60 29.96
N ARG A 5 -15.56 5.85 30.47
CA ARG A 5 -15.32 4.81 31.48
C ARG A 5 -15.51 3.44 30.84
N THR A 6 -14.59 2.51 31.11
CA THR A 6 -14.78 1.10 30.74
C THR A 6 -15.88 0.47 31.59
N THR A 7 -16.36 -0.71 31.20
CA THR A 7 -17.25 -1.55 32.01
C THR A 7 -16.65 -1.95 33.35
N SER A 8 -15.31 -1.95 33.47
CA SER A 8 -14.56 -2.15 34.72
C SER A 8 -14.40 -0.87 35.57
N GLY A 9 -14.94 0.27 35.13
CA GLY A 9 -14.90 1.56 35.84
C GLY A 9 -13.63 2.40 35.60
N GLU A 10 -12.72 1.93 34.75
CA GLU A 10 -11.45 2.59 34.44
C GLU A 10 -11.67 3.83 33.56
N LEU A 11 -11.06 4.96 33.96
CA LEU A 11 -11.09 6.18 33.14
C LEU A 11 -10.12 6.05 31.96
N VAL A 12 -10.69 6.16 30.75
CA VAL A 12 -9.97 6.21 29.48
C VAL A 12 -9.94 7.66 29.02
N THR A 13 -8.76 8.26 29.12
CA THR A 13 -8.49 9.61 28.61
C THR A 13 -7.67 9.54 27.32
N PRO A 14 -7.75 10.53 26.43
CA PRO A 14 -6.93 10.58 25.22
C PRO A 14 -5.42 10.46 25.52
N LYS A 15 -4.96 11.09 26.61
CA LYS A 15 -3.56 11.01 27.07
C LYS A 15 -3.15 9.58 27.41
N ARG A 16 -4.04 8.80 28.03
CA ARG A 16 -3.78 7.41 28.39
C ARG A 16 -3.75 6.51 27.15
N VAL A 17 -4.65 6.74 26.20
CA VAL A 17 -4.64 6.02 24.92
C VAL A 17 -3.33 6.28 24.17
N ILE A 18 -2.94 7.55 24.01
CA ILE A 18 -1.68 7.91 23.32
C ILE A 18 -0.47 7.26 24.00
N ARG A 19 -0.39 7.26 25.34
CA ARG A 19 0.69 6.59 26.07
C ARG A 19 0.74 5.07 25.86
N ARG A 20 -0.39 4.43 25.55
CA ARG A 20 -0.43 2.99 25.22
C ARG A 20 0.11 2.69 23.83
N LEU A 21 0.11 3.67 22.91
CA LEU A 21 0.63 3.49 21.56
C LEU A 21 2.16 3.45 21.54
N GLY A 22 2.80 4.26 22.38
CA GLY A 22 4.25 4.33 22.49
C GLY A 22 4.73 5.59 23.21
N ASP A 23 6.05 5.75 23.27
CA ASP A 23 6.70 6.93 23.82
C ASP A 23 6.99 7.98 22.74
N PHE A 24 6.28 9.09 22.82
CA PHE A 24 6.42 10.24 21.92
C PHE A 24 7.13 11.42 22.58
N ALA A 25 7.62 11.29 23.81
CA ALA A 25 8.18 12.40 24.59
C ALA A 25 9.42 13.03 23.93
N SER A 26 10.16 12.26 23.14
CA SER A 26 11.33 12.74 22.38
C SER A 26 10.96 13.61 21.17
N ILE A 27 9.71 13.58 20.70
CA ILE A 27 9.26 14.28 19.50
C ILE A 27 8.82 15.70 19.83
N ARG A 28 9.71 16.67 19.61
CA ARG A 28 9.45 18.09 19.92
C ARG A 28 8.52 18.81 18.93
N CYS A 29 8.44 18.33 17.69
CA CYS A 29 7.61 18.95 16.66
C CYS A 29 6.16 18.44 16.74
N PRO A 30 5.17 19.30 17.03
CA PRO A 30 3.77 18.86 17.18
C PRO A 30 3.21 18.20 15.92
N ALA A 31 3.52 18.73 14.73
CA ALA A 31 3.08 18.14 13.46
C ALA A 31 3.66 16.74 13.25
N LYS A 32 4.95 16.54 13.56
CA LYS A 32 5.60 15.23 13.50
C LYS A 32 4.98 14.27 14.52
N CYS A 33 4.76 14.74 15.75
CA CYS A 33 4.15 13.94 16.82
C CYS A 33 2.74 13.46 16.44
N ALA A 34 1.89 14.37 15.95
CA ALA A 34 0.55 14.03 15.46
C ALA A 34 0.60 13.02 14.30
N ALA A 35 1.54 13.16 13.36
CA ALA A 35 1.72 12.20 12.27
C ALA A 35 2.14 10.81 12.77
N GLN A 36 3.01 10.72 13.78
CA GLN A 36 3.42 9.43 14.37
C GLN A 36 2.30 8.79 15.19
N ILE A 37 1.53 9.56 15.95
CA ILE A 37 0.32 9.06 16.63
C ILE A 37 -0.68 8.52 15.59
N GLY A 38 -0.88 9.27 14.49
CA GLY A 38 -1.73 8.85 13.37
C GLY A 38 -1.30 7.54 12.71
N GLN A 39 -0.04 7.15 12.84
CA GLN A 39 0.44 5.84 12.39
C GLN A 39 -0.32 4.70 13.09
N ALA A 40 -0.59 4.78 14.40
CA ALA A 40 -1.32 3.71 15.08
C ALA A 40 -2.76 3.48 14.57
N PHE A 41 -3.30 4.41 13.77
CA PHE A 41 -4.67 4.37 13.26
C PHE A 41 -4.74 4.13 11.75
N THR A 42 -3.64 3.77 11.10
CA THR A 42 -3.74 3.37 9.69
C THR A 42 -4.42 2.03 9.60
N ASP A 43 -5.38 1.94 8.70
CA ASP A 43 -6.05 0.70 8.33
C ASP A 43 -5.01 -0.29 7.79
N THR A 44 -4.61 -1.20 8.65
CA THR A 44 -3.79 -2.34 8.31
C THR A 44 -4.74 -3.43 7.82
N ARG A 45 -4.47 -3.99 6.63
CA ARG A 45 -5.06 -5.28 6.25
C ARG A 45 -4.37 -6.34 7.11
N SER A 46 -4.64 -6.31 8.42
CA SER A 46 -3.79 -6.81 9.48
C SER A 46 -3.52 -8.30 9.35
N CYS A 47 -2.45 -8.61 8.65
CA CYS A 47 -1.74 -9.85 8.82
C CYS A 47 -0.69 -9.58 9.90
N VAL A 48 -1.03 -9.90 11.14
CA VAL A 48 -0.07 -9.96 12.24
C VAL A 48 0.78 -11.19 12.01
N VAL A 49 2.06 -11.04 11.67
CA VAL A 49 2.96 -12.18 11.42
C VAL A 49 3.91 -12.35 12.61
N GLU A 50 3.91 -13.54 13.18
CA GLU A 50 4.89 -13.92 14.20
C GLU A 50 6.22 -14.26 13.51
N PHE A 51 7.30 -13.83 14.13
CA PHE A 51 8.67 -14.08 13.69
C PHE A 51 9.55 -14.34 14.92
N GLU A 52 10.70 -14.95 14.71
CA GLU A 52 11.57 -15.44 15.78
C GLU A 52 12.52 -14.35 16.28
N GLU A 53 13.11 -13.58 15.36
CA GLU A 53 14.15 -12.60 15.67
C GLU A 53 13.97 -11.30 14.88
N MET A 54 14.18 -10.17 15.57
CA MET A 54 14.33 -8.86 14.94
C MET A 54 15.77 -8.39 15.09
N ILE A 55 16.43 -8.16 13.95
CA ILE A 55 17.78 -7.59 13.90
C ILE A 55 17.66 -6.08 13.70
N ARG A 56 18.21 -5.31 14.65
CA ARG A 56 18.37 -3.87 14.48
C ARG A 56 19.69 -3.59 13.75
N ALA A 57 19.60 -2.98 12.57
CA ALA A 57 20.76 -2.69 11.73
C ALA A 57 20.97 -1.18 11.54
N LYS A 58 22.21 -0.78 11.27
CA LYS A 58 22.52 0.59 10.84
C LYS A 58 22.03 0.81 9.41
N ASP A 59 21.81 2.07 9.06
CA ASP A 59 21.54 2.45 7.67
C ASP A 59 22.77 2.23 6.77
N VAL A 60 22.51 1.93 5.49
CA VAL A 60 23.53 1.85 4.45
C VAL A 60 23.85 3.27 4.02
N GLU A 61 25.04 3.72 4.37
CA GLU A 61 25.52 5.07 4.06
C GLU A 61 26.70 5.02 3.08
N ARG A 62 26.71 5.94 2.12
CA ARG A 62 27.82 6.17 1.20
C ARG A 62 27.91 7.65 0.86
N ASP A 63 29.11 8.22 0.90
CA ASP A 63 29.36 9.62 0.57
C ASP A 63 28.46 10.61 1.35
N GLY A 64 28.19 10.31 2.63
CA GLY A 64 27.35 11.13 3.51
C GLY A 64 25.85 11.07 3.21
N ARG A 65 25.40 10.13 2.38
CA ARG A 65 23.99 9.92 2.04
C ARG A 65 23.51 8.56 2.51
N VAL A 66 22.25 8.51 2.96
CA VAL A 66 21.57 7.29 3.39
C VAL A 66 20.85 6.67 2.19
N PHE A 67 21.17 5.41 1.87
CA PHE A 67 20.57 4.66 0.74
C PHE A 67 19.48 3.69 1.17
N SER A 68 19.34 3.46 2.47
CA SER A 68 18.36 2.53 3.05
C SER A 68 17.33 3.23 3.94
N ASP A 69 17.09 4.53 3.75
CA ASP A 69 16.14 5.28 4.58
C ASP A 69 14.75 4.65 4.46
N GLY A 70 14.26 4.10 5.58
CA GLY A 70 12.97 3.42 5.62
C GLY A 70 12.96 2.01 5.01
N CYS A 71 14.12 1.41 4.74
CA CYS A 71 14.25 0.13 4.03
C CYS A 71 14.95 -0.95 4.88
N GLY A 72 14.21 -1.98 5.28
CA GLY A 72 14.71 -3.18 5.97
C GLY A 72 14.71 -4.43 5.09
N THR A 73 14.96 -5.58 5.70
CA THR A 73 14.93 -6.88 5.01
C THR A 73 14.11 -7.93 5.76
N ILE A 74 13.62 -8.93 5.03
CA ILE A 74 12.78 -10.02 5.54
C ILE A 74 13.29 -11.36 4.99
N SER A 75 13.36 -12.37 5.85
CA SER A 75 13.84 -13.71 5.48
C SER A 75 12.88 -14.47 4.55
N PRO A 76 13.37 -15.45 3.76
CA PRO A 76 12.53 -16.24 2.87
C PRO A 76 11.41 -17.01 3.59
N SER A 77 11.67 -17.54 4.80
CA SER A 77 10.67 -18.27 5.58
C SER A 77 9.58 -17.33 6.10
N LEU A 78 9.95 -16.14 6.56
CA LEU A 78 8.99 -15.14 7.03
C LEU A 78 8.16 -14.56 5.88
N VAL A 79 8.74 -14.38 4.67
CA VAL A 79 7.97 -14.06 3.46
C VAL A 79 6.94 -15.13 3.18
N LYS A 80 7.32 -16.42 3.23
CA LYS A 80 6.39 -17.53 3.00
C LYS A 80 5.25 -17.55 4.02
N LYS A 81 5.55 -17.33 5.31
CA LYS A 81 4.52 -17.20 6.37
C LYS A 81 3.58 -16.02 6.13
N THR A 82 4.13 -14.88 5.70
CA THR A 82 3.37 -13.68 5.40
C THR A 82 2.42 -13.91 4.22
N VAL A 83 2.93 -14.41 3.10
CA VAL A 83 2.14 -14.68 1.88
C VAL A 83 1.07 -15.73 2.13
N ALA A 84 1.33 -16.74 2.97
CA ALA A 84 0.35 -17.78 3.30
C ALA A 84 -0.94 -17.24 3.95
N LYS A 85 -0.92 -16.02 4.52
CA LYS A 85 -2.11 -15.37 5.07
C LYS A 85 -3.00 -14.72 4.00
N TYR A 86 -2.54 -14.66 2.75
CA TYR A 86 -3.25 -14.02 1.64
C TYR A 86 -3.61 -15.07 0.57
N PRO A 87 -4.82 -15.64 0.60
CA PRO A 87 -5.18 -16.79 -0.25
C PRO A 87 -5.23 -16.49 -1.76
N HIS A 88 -5.25 -15.21 -2.15
CA HIS A 88 -5.22 -14.78 -3.55
C HIS A 88 -3.80 -14.65 -4.12
N LEU A 89 -2.76 -14.71 -3.27
CA LEU A 89 -1.37 -14.60 -3.70
C LEU A 89 -0.78 -15.98 -3.97
N LYS A 90 0.03 -16.06 -5.01
CA LYS A 90 0.84 -17.25 -5.29
C LYS A 90 2.16 -17.20 -4.52
N PRO A 91 2.72 -18.35 -4.10
CA PRO A 91 4.08 -18.40 -3.56
C PRO A 91 5.08 -17.74 -4.51
N GLY A 92 5.94 -16.86 -3.97
CA GLY A 92 6.94 -16.12 -4.76
C GLY A 92 6.40 -14.94 -5.57
N GLN A 93 5.10 -14.65 -5.53
CA GLN A 93 4.52 -13.50 -6.23
C GLN A 93 4.96 -12.16 -5.61
N VAL A 94 5.17 -12.14 -4.29
CA VAL A 94 5.45 -10.92 -3.53
C VAL A 94 6.68 -11.12 -2.67
N VAL A 95 7.61 -10.17 -2.78
CA VAL A 95 8.89 -10.15 -2.05
C VAL A 95 9.17 -8.82 -1.36
N ILE A 96 8.24 -7.87 -1.42
CA ILE A 96 8.35 -6.53 -0.83
C ILE A 96 7.05 -6.22 -0.08
N PHE A 97 7.21 -5.82 1.18
CA PHE A 97 6.11 -5.53 2.09
C PHE A 97 6.29 -4.16 2.72
N GLN A 98 5.24 -3.36 2.75
CA GLN A 98 5.17 -2.17 3.60
C GLN A 98 4.74 -2.61 4.99
N THR A 99 5.59 -2.37 5.98
CA THR A 99 5.41 -2.92 7.31
C THR A 99 5.40 -1.85 8.39
N ARG A 100 4.76 -2.22 9.49
CA ARG A 100 4.85 -1.53 10.78
C ARG A 100 5.15 -2.54 11.84
N TYR A 101 6.09 -2.20 12.69
CA TYR A 101 6.50 -3.04 13.79
C TYR A 101 6.87 -2.10 14.92
N LYS A 102 6.18 -2.16 16.05
CA LYS A 102 6.34 -1.17 17.13
C LYS A 102 6.16 0.26 16.58
N GLY A 103 7.05 1.18 16.94
CA GLY A 103 7.12 2.50 16.33
C GLY A 103 8.03 2.57 15.09
N ALA A 104 8.46 1.44 14.53
CA ALA A 104 9.16 1.40 13.26
C ALA A 104 8.17 1.33 12.09
N LYS A 105 8.49 2.08 11.02
CA LYS A 105 7.73 2.10 9.76
C LYS A 105 8.66 2.11 8.58
N GLY A 106 8.34 1.31 7.58
CA GLY A 106 9.04 1.35 6.31
C GLY A 106 8.61 0.24 5.37
N VAL A 107 9.54 -0.14 4.51
CA VAL A 107 9.40 -1.23 3.55
C VAL A 107 10.48 -2.27 3.86
N VAL A 108 10.13 -3.55 3.76
CA VAL A 108 11.08 -4.66 3.86
C VAL A 108 11.07 -5.45 2.56
N SER A 109 12.27 -5.85 2.13
CA SER A 109 12.48 -6.64 0.92
C SER A 109 13.12 -7.98 1.26
N LEU A 110 12.80 -9.01 0.48
CA LEU A 110 13.39 -10.34 0.64
C LEU A 110 14.91 -10.28 0.61
N ASP A 111 15.54 -10.80 1.67
CA ASP A 111 16.97 -11.05 1.71
C ASP A 111 17.21 -12.57 1.76
N PRO A 112 17.66 -13.19 0.65
CA PRO A 112 17.91 -14.62 0.59
C PRO A 112 18.99 -15.14 1.55
N ALA A 113 19.83 -14.26 2.09
CA ALA A 113 20.91 -14.64 3.00
C ALA A 113 20.44 -14.79 4.47
N LEU A 114 19.23 -14.35 4.80
CA LEU A 114 18.67 -14.52 6.13
C LEU A 114 18.12 -15.94 6.31
N GLU A 115 18.52 -16.59 7.40
CA GLU A 115 18.04 -17.91 7.81
C GLU A 115 17.06 -17.79 8.99
N GLY A 116 16.05 -18.66 9.05
CA GLY A 116 15.01 -18.61 10.08
C GLY A 116 14.03 -17.44 9.89
N ASP A 117 13.11 -17.24 10.84
CA ASP A 117 12.10 -16.19 10.73
C ASP A 117 12.61 -14.84 11.23
N VAL A 118 13.47 -14.23 10.41
CA VAL A 118 14.18 -12.99 10.75
C VAL A 118 13.60 -11.78 10.02
N LEU A 119 13.48 -10.68 10.76
CA LEU A 119 13.15 -9.34 10.26
C LEU A 119 14.29 -8.37 10.60
N THR A 120 14.85 -7.68 9.61
CA THR A 120 15.85 -6.62 9.84
C THR A 120 15.21 -5.25 9.74
N ILE A 121 15.28 -4.47 10.82
CA ILE A 121 14.78 -3.09 10.89
C ILE A 121 15.97 -2.14 11.05
N ARG A 122 16.03 -1.10 10.21
CA ARG A 122 17.11 -0.11 10.25
C ARG A 122 16.81 1.07 11.16
N ASP A 123 17.85 1.75 11.63
CA ASP A 123 17.74 2.90 12.53
C ASP A 123 16.80 4.00 11.99
N SER A 124 16.89 4.35 10.71
CA SER A 124 15.99 5.31 10.04
C SER A 124 14.51 4.95 10.12
N MET A 125 14.15 3.68 10.27
CA MET A 125 12.77 3.21 10.31
C MET A 125 12.09 3.54 11.64
N TRP A 126 12.84 3.64 12.74
CA TRP A 126 12.31 3.90 14.08
C TRP A 126 11.83 5.33 14.22
N LYS A 127 10.52 5.51 14.44
CA LYS A 127 9.90 6.85 14.59
C LYS A 127 9.57 7.19 16.03
N PHE A 128 9.30 6.18 16.85
CA PHE A 128 9.08 6.26 18.30
C PHE A 128 9.30 4.88 18.93
N GLU A 129 9.43 4.83 20.26
CA GLU A 129 9.57 3.57 20.99
C GLU A 129 8.20 3.01 21.37
N SER A 130 8.03 1.70 21.28
CA SER A 130 6.76 1.03 21.60
C SER A 130 7.00 -0.42 22.02
N ASP A 131 6.17 -0.90 22.94
CA ASP A 131 6.24 -2.27 23.48
C ASP A 131 5.44 -3.28 22.64
N ALA A 132 4.79 -2.86 21.56
CA ALA A 132 4.04 -3.77 20.68
C ALA A 132 4.94 -4.88 20.11
N THR A 133 4.44 -6.09 19.93
CA THR A 133 5.26 -7.22 19.44
C THR A 133 4.88 -7.68 18.05
N GLU A 134 3.82 -7.10 17.49
CA GLU A 134 3.19 -7.55 16.26
C GLU A 134 3.83 -6.89 15.03
N LEU A 135 4.19 -7.70 14.02
CA LEU A 135 4.54 -7.21 12.70
C LEU A 135 3.27 -7.10 11.87
N GLU A 136 2.92 -5.87 11.49
CA GLU A 136 1.77 -5.55 10.67
C GLU A 136 2.18 -5.31 9.22
N VAL A 137 1.57 -6.03 8.29
CA VAL A 137 1.69 -5.75 6.85
C VAL A 137 0.60 -4.77 6.41
N CYS A 138 0.99 -3.55 6.07
CA CYS A 138 0.09 -2.48 5.63
C CYS A 138 -0.21 -2.54 4.13
N GLY A 139 0.74 -3.06 3.36
CA GLY A 139 0.70 -3.08 1.90
C GLY A 139 1.79 -3.97 1.35
N MET A 140 1.69 -4.28 0.07
CA MET A 140 2.62 -5.16 -0.60
C MET A 140 2.64 -4.87 -2.10
N ALA A 141 3.72 -5.25 -2.76
CA ALA A 141 3.84 -5.16 -4.21
C ALA A 141 3.22 -6.40 -4.87
N ASP A 142 1.90 -6.59 -4.73
CA ASP A 142 1.14 -7.73 -5.30
C ASP A 142 0.82 -7.57 -6.79
N LYS A 143 0.75 -6.32 -7.26
CA LYS A 143 0.53 -5.94 -8.65
C LYS A 143 1.21 -4.61 -8.99
N PRO A 144 1.62 -4.38 -10.25
CA PRO A 144 2.01 -3.07 -10.71
C PRO A 144 0.87 -2.07 -10.52
N LEU A 145 1.20 -0.87 -10.03
CA LEU A 145 0.25 0.24 -9.98
C LEU A 145 0.24 0.96 -11.32
N PRO A 146 -0.95 1.35 -11.84
CA PRO A 146 -1.01 2.19 -13.03
C PRO A 146 -0.37 3.55 -12.74
N LEU A 147 0.41 4.05 -13.70
CA LEU A 147 0.98 5.39 -13.67
C LEU A 147 0.20 6.28 -14.61
N PHE A 148 -0.27 7.41 -14.10
CA PHE A 148 -0.93 8.44 -14.89
C PHE A 148 -0.09 9.71 -14.91
N LEU A 149 -0.03 10.36 -16.07
CA LEU A 149 0.60 11.66 -16.20
C LEU A 149 -0.31 12.73 -15.59
N ASN A 150 0.11 13.29 -14.46
CA ASN A 150 -0.50 14.49 -13.92
C ASN A 150 0.21 15.75 -14.45
N GLN A 151 -0.40 16.92 -14.24
CA GLN A 151 0.12 18.19 -14.74
C GLN A 151 1.54 18.49 -14.24
N GLN A 152 1.86 18.12 -12.99
CA GLN A 152 3.18 18.35 -12.40
C GLN A 152 4.26 17.47 -13.08
N THR A 153 3.96 16.19 -13.30
CA THR A 153 4.86 15.26 -13.99
C THR A 153 5.06 15.65 -15.45
N ILE A 154 4.01 16.09 -16.15
CA ILE A 154 4.12 16.58 -17.54
C ILE A 154 5.09 17.75 -17.59
N LYS A 155 4.91 18.74 -16.71
CA LYS A 155 5.78 19.92 -16.65
C LYS A 155 7.25 19.57 -16.39
N LEU A 156 7.50 18.63 -15.46
CA LEU A 156 8.86 18.15 -15.20
C LEU A 156 9.48 17.50 -16.44
N LEU A 157 8.71 16.71 -17.18
CA LEU A 157 9.19 16.06 -18.40
C LEU A 157 9.42 17.06 -19.53
N GLU A 158 8.57 18.08 -19.68
CA GLU A 158 8.78 19.21 -20.60
C GLU A 158 10.09 19.95 -20.29
N ASP A 159 10.32 20.28 -19.01
CA ASP A 159 11.56 20.96 -18.57
C ASP A 159 12.81 20.10 -18.79
N LEU A 160 12.67 18.77 -18.77
CA LEU A 160 13.74 17.81 -19.12
C LEU A 160 13.91 17.61 -20.63
N GLY A 161 13.11 18.28 -21.46
CA GLY A 161 13.21 18.28 -22.92
C GLY A 161 12.40 17.20 -23.63
N VAL A 162 11.43 16.57 -22.96
CA VAL A 162 10.49 15.65 -23.63
C VAL A 162 9.63 16.46 -24.62
N PRO A 163 9.61 16.10 -25.92
CA PRO A 163 8.86 16.86 -26.92
C PRO A 163 7.34 16.82 -26.69
N HIS A 164 6.68 17.94 -26.97
CA HIS A 164 5.23 18.05 -26.89
C HIS A 164 4.44 16.93 -27.61
N PRO A 165 4.83 16.48 -28.84
CA PRO A 165 4.13 15.41 -29.54
C PRO A 165 4.00 14.11 -28.74
N ASN A 166 4.98 13.76 -27.91
CA ASN A 166 4.95 12.55 -27.09
C ASN A 166 3.78 12.56 -26.08
N PHE A 167 3.49 13.71 -25.46
CA PHE A 167 2.35 13.83 -24.56
C PHE A 167 1.01 13.73 -25.30
N MET A 168 0.95 14.32 -26.50
CA MET A 168 -0.25 14.26 -27.34
C MET A 168 -0.52 12.83 -27.82
N GLU A 169 0.51 12.07 -28.17
CA GLU A 169 0.38 10.64 -28.53
C GLU A 169 -0.22 9.84 -27.37
N VAL A 170 0.31 9.99 -26.16
CA VAL A 170 -0.22 9.30 -24.96
C VAL A 170 -1.68 9.72 -24.67
N GLN A 171 -2.01 11.00 -24.85
CA GLN A 171 -3.39 11.48 -24.67
C GLN A 171 -4.34 10.89 -25.73
N VAL A 172 -3.92 10.83 -27.00
CA VAL A 172 -4.72 10.26 -28.09
C VAL A 172 -4.94 8.76 -27.88
N GLU A 173 -3.92 8.04 -27.42
CA GLU A 173 -4.04 6.62 -27.08
C GLU A 173 -5.08 6.41 -25.97
N GLU A 174 -5.01 7.18 -24.89
CA GLU A 174 -5.96 7.08 -23.77
C GLU A 174 -7.39 7.42 -24.20
N ILE A 175 -7.58 8.47 -25.00
CA ILE A 175 -8.90 8.81 -25.57
C ILE A 175 -9.43 7.65 -26.42
N SER A 176 -8.58 7.00 -27.22
CA SER A 176 -8.99 5.84 -28.02
C SER A 176 -9.41 4.66 -27.14
N VAL A 177 -8.70 4.41 -26.04
CA VAL A 177 -9.07 3.36 -25.07
C VAL A 177 -10.44 3.66 -24.44
N LEU A 178 -10.67 4.90 -24.00
CA LEU A 178 -11.95 5.33 -23.42
C LEU A 178 -13.12 5.26 -24.41
N GLN A 179 -12.89 5.62 -25.68
CA GLN A 179 -13.91 5.48 -26.72
C GLN A 179 -14.27 4.02 -27.00
N LYS A 180 -13.27 3.12 -26.96
CA LYS A 180 -13.49 1.68 -27.11
C LYS A 180 -14.24 1.09 -25.92
N SER A 181 -13.99 1.56 -24.69
CA SER A 181 -14.72 1.08 -23.51
C SER A 181 -16.21 1.41 -23.54
N VAL A 182 -16.63 2.46 -24.25
CA VAL A 182 -18.06 2.78 -24.44
C VAL A 182 -18.68 1.97 -25.57
N SER A 183 -17.94 1.77 -26.67
CA SER A 183 -18.48 1.17 -27.90
C SER A 183 -18.38 -0.36 -27.97
N SER A 184 -17.67 -1.01 -27.05
CA SER A 184 -17.47 -2.46 -27.07
C SER A 184 -17.74 -3.08 -25.69
N PRO A 185 -18.68 -4.03 -25.57
CA PRO A 185 -18.94 -4.72 -24.30
C PRO A 185 -17.71 -5.38 -23.69
N VAL A 186 -16.78 -5.90 -24.52
CA VAL A 186 -15.53 -6.49 -24.05
C VAL A 186 -14.63 -5.43 -23.41
N HIS A 187 -14.49 -4.27 -24.03
CA HIS A 187 -13.68 -3.17 -23.51
C HIS A 187 -14.36 -2.49 -22.31
N ALA A 188 -15.69 -2.42 -22.30
CA ALA A 188 -16.47 -1.97 -21.15
C ALA A 188 -16.18 -2.84 -19.93
N ALA A 189 -16.27 -4.17 -20.08
CA ALA A 189 -15.96 -5.11 -19.00
C ALA A 189 -14.52 -4.94 -18.49
N LEU A 190 -13.54 -4.81 -19.41
CA LEU A 190 -12.14 -4.55 -19.06
C LEU A 190 -11.95 -3.22 -18.32
N PHE A 191 -12.67 -2.18 -18.70
CA PHE A 191 -12.65 -0.87 -18.04
C PHE A 191 -13.18 -0.97 -16.60
N PHE A 192 -14.29 -1.69 -16.38
CA PHE A 192 -14.79 -1.95 -15.02
C PHE A 192 -13.79 -2.74 -14.17
N GLU A 193 -13.12 -3.75 -14.74
CA GLU A 193 -12.10 -4.53 -14.03
C GLU A 193 -10.90 -3.68 -13.59
N LYS A 194 -10.47 -2.73 -14.44
CA LYS A 194 -9.25 -1.94 -14.22
C LYS A 194 -9.48 -0.66 -13.43
N GLU A 195 -10.48 0.14 -13.80
CA GLU A 195 -10.63 1.53 -13.34
C GLU A 195 -11.65 1.69 -12.22
N ILE A 196 -12.74 0.91 -12.23
CA ILE A 196 -13.83 1.03 -11.24
C ILE A 196 -13.72 -0.04 -10.15
N GLY A 197 -13.14 -1.21 -10.48
CA GLY A 197 -13.13 -2.39 -9.64
C GLY A 197 -14.39 -3.23 -9.83
N ASP A 198 -14.21 -4.56 -9.85
CA ASP A 198 -15.28 -5.49 -10.23
C ASP A 198 -15.87 -6.28 -9.05
N GLN A 199 -15.93 -5.67 -7.87
CA GLN A 199 -16.43 -6.37 -6.67
C GLN A 199 -17.90 -6.77 -6.80
N ALA A 200 -18.69 -6.02 -7.57
CA ALA A 200 -20.09 -6.32 -7.86
C ALA A 200 -20.28 -7.26 -9.08
N GLY A 201 -19.20 -7.66 -9.77
CA GLY A 201 -19.25 -8.59 -10.90
C GLY A 201 -19.89 -8.03 -12.18
N PHE A 202 -19.84 -6.70 -12.36
CA PHE A 202 -20.37 -6.02 -13.54
C PHE A 202 -19.65 -6.45 -14.82
N SER A 203 -18.33 -6.65 -14.77
CA SER A 203 -17.55 -7.12 -15.91
C SER A 203 -18.08 -8.47 -16.43
N GLY A 204 -18.35 -9.40 -15.50
CA GLY A 204 -18.88 -10.72 -15.81
C GLY A 204 -20.31 -10.67 -16.31
N LEU A 205 -21.13 -9.74 -15.82
CA LEU A 205 -22.46 -9.48 -16.35
C LEU A 205 -22.40 -8.99 -17.81
N ILE A 206 -21.60 -7.96 -18.09
CA ILE A 206 -21.43 -7.40 -19.43
C ILE A 206 -20.96 -8.46 -20.42
N ARG A 207 -19.94 -9.26 -20.05
CA ARG A 207 -19.44 -10.37 -20.87
C ARG A 207 -20.51 -11.41 -21.18
N ARG A 208 -21.35 -11.76 -20.19
CA ARG A 208 -22.46 -12.71 -20.37
C ARG A 208 -23.55 -12.18 -21.28
N LEU A 209 -23.97 -10.93 -21.09
CA LEU A 209 -24.97 -10.29 -21.94
C LEU A 209 -24.49 -10.22 -23.39
N SER A 210 -23.23 -9.83 -23.61
CA SER A 210 -22.61 -9.84 -24.93
C SER A 210 -22.55 -11.24 -25.54
N GLY A 211 -22.22 -12.27 -24.76
CA GLY A 211 -22.24 -13.67 -25.22
C GLY A 211 -23.64 -14.19 -25.58
N MET A 212 -24.70 -13.59 -25.04
CA MET A 212 -26.09 -13.86 -25.42
C MET A 212 -26.55 -13.04 -26.64
N GLY A 213 -25.68 -12.21 -27.22
CA GLY A 213 -26.00 -11.32 -28.34
C GLY A 213 -26.79 -10.08 -27.93
N LEU A 214 -26.86 -9.75 -26.63
CA LEU A 214 -27.52 -8.54 -26.14
C LEU A 214 -26.56 -7.35 -26.21
N ASP A 215 -26.96 -6.31 -26.92
CA ASP A 215 -26.20 -5.08 -27.02
C ASP A 215 -26.41 -4.22 -25.77
N VAL A 216 -25.39 -4.21 -24.92
CA VAL A 216 -25.37 -3.48 -23.65
C VAL A 216 -25.39 -1.97 -23.86
N SER A 217 -24.96 -1.48 -25.03
CA SER A 217 -24.96 -0.05 -25.36
C SER A 217 -26.36 0.51 -25.70
N GLN A 218 -27.30 -0.37 -26.06
CA GLN A 218 -28.69 -0.02 -26.37
C GLN A 218 -29.63 -0.20 -25.17
N ASP A 219 -29.13 -0.74 -24.06
CA ASP A 219 -29.93 -0.97 -22.87
C ASP A 219 -30.18 0.35 -22.13
N ARG A 220 -31.46 0.66 -21.88
CA ARG A 220 -31.88 1.94 -21.28
C ARG A 220 -31.40 2.14 -19.83
N PHE A 221 -31.10 1.06 -19.11
CA PHE A 221 -30.60 1.14 -17.74
C PHE A 221 -29.08 1.28 -17.71
N LEU A 222 -28.38 0.60 -18.62
CA LEU A 222 -26.90 0.59 -18.66
C LEU A 222 -26.31 1.69 -19.55
N GLY A 223 -27.05 2.20 -20.54
CA GLY A 223 -26.63 3.22 -21.50
C GLY A 223 -27.10 4.64 -21.15
N GLY A 224 -27.16 4.98 -19.85
CA GLY A 224 -27.71 6.23 -19.32
C GLY A 224 -27.36 7.51 -20.08
#